data_AF-A0A942IWH3-F1
#
_entry.id   AF-A0A942IWH3-F1
#
_cell.length_a   1.000
_cell.length_b   1.000
_cell.length_c   1.000
_cell.angle_alpha   90.00
_cell.angle_beta   90.00
_cell.angle_gamma   90.00
#
_symmetry.space_group_name_H-M   'P 1'
#
loop_
_entity.id
_entity.type
_entity.pdbx_description
1 polymer ?
#
loop_
_entity_poly.entity_id
_entity_poly.type
_entity_poly.pdbx_seq_one_letter_code
_entity_poly.pdbx_strand_id
1 'polypeptide(L)'
;HFTLPEAVVEAQVATLPGLDGRKMSKSYDNTIPLFAPPEQLRKLIFGIVTDSLAPGQPKQTEGSALFQIYQAFASADESAALARAYAQGIGWAEAKQLLYERIEAEIAPLRARYLELMARPHEVEALLQAGAAKARRSATPFVQRLRHAVGLRPLVAAGALGVVASAGAVGSAGSGAAAAGDDDAAALAGGGMAAPAAANAPASKPALPSFKQYREPDGRFAFKLTDARGQLLLQSLSFATPQEAAQAIARLKAAGYSACPELHPVLQLGAGTASPAVGAGAAQAADAALAALREAA
;
A
#
# COMPACT_ATOMS: atom_id res chain seq x y z
N HIS A 1 1.06 24.51 -24.25
CA HIS A 1 -0.20 24.46 -23.51
C HIS A 1 -0.33 23.08 -22.88
N PHE A 2 -0.90 22.98 -21.68
CA PHE A 2 -1.28 21.70 -21.10
C PHE A 2 -2.70 21.37 -21.55
N THR A 3 -2.97 20.12 -21.89
CA THR A 3 -4.34 19.64 -22.09
C THR A 3 -4.99 19.52 -20.72
N LEU A 4 -6.20 20.06 -20.57
CA LEU A 4 -6.98 19.89 -19.35
C LEU A 4 -7.44 18.43 -19.29
N PRO A 5 -7.10 17.67 -18.22
CA PRO A 5 -7.55 16.29 -18.10
C PRO A 5 -9.04 16.25 -17.79
N GLU A 6 -9.71 15.22 -18.29
CA GLU A 6 -11.08 14.88 -17.95
C GLU A 6 -11.10 13.72 -16.95
N ALA A 7 -11.97 13.80 -15.96
CA ALA A 7 -12.15 12.72 -15.01
C ALA A 7 -12.95 11.59 -15.65
N VAL A 8 -12.42 10.37 -15.59
CA VAL A 8 -13.16 9.16 -15.95
C VAL A 8 -13.58 8.48 -14.65
N VAL A 9 -14.88 8.51 -14.37
CA VAL A 9 -15.49 7.84 -13.21
C VAL A 9 -16.40 6.75 -13.73
N GLU A 10 -16.09 5.50 -13.41
CA GLU A 10 -17.02 4.40 -13.68
C GLU A 10 -18.28 4.58 -12.83
N ALA A 11 -19.45 4.52 -13.47
CA ALA A 11 -20.74 4.72 -12.80
C ALA A 11 -21.01 3.70 -11.68
N GLN A 12 -20.28 2.57 -11.70
CA GLN A 12 -20.48 1.43 -10.79
C GLN A 12 -19.13 0.95 -10.25
N VAL A 13 -18.51 1.73 -9.35
CA VAL A 13 -17.41 1.21 -8.53
C VAL A 13 -18.04 0.46 -7.35
N ALA A 14 -18.29 -0.84 -7.53
CA ALA A 14 -18.76 -1.70 -6.46
C ALA A 14 -17.67 -1.77 -5.36
N THR A 15 -17.94 -1.12 -4.22
CA THR A 15 -17.05 -1.23 -3.06
C THR A 15 -17.24 -2.61 -2.46
N LEU A 16 -16.20 -3.45 -2.55
CA LEU A 16 -16.25 -4.77 -1.94
C LEU A 16 -16.23 -4.68 -0.41
N PRO A 17 -17.08 -5.43 0.29
CA PRO A 17 -16.98 -5.58 1.73
C PRO A 17 -15.76 -6.44 2.10
N GLY A 18 -15.15 -6.14 3.24
CA GLY A 18 -14.09 -6.91 3.83
C GLY A 18 -14.62 -8.07 4.67
N LEU A 19 -13.71 -8.70 5.40
CA LEU A 19 -14.01 -9.86 6.27
C LEU A 19 -15.06 -9.57 7.35
N ASP A 20 -15.21 -8.30 7.74
CA ASP A 20 -16.10 -7.82 8.78
C ASP A 20 -17.36 -7.12 8.24
N GLY A 21 -17.59 -7.15 6.93
CA GLY A 21 -18.72 -6.51 6.26
C GLY A 21 -18.58 -5.00 6.04
N ARG A 22 -17.56 -4.33 6.60
CA ARG A 22 -17.24 -2.93 6.28
C ARG A 22 -16.52 -2.86 4.94
N LYS A 23 -16.36 -1.67 4.36
CA LYS A 23 -15.52 -1.47 3.17
C LYS A 23 -14.16 -2.16 3.34
N MET A 24 -13.78 -2.99 2.36
CA MET A 24 -12.47 -3.64 2.38
C MET A 24 -11.37 -2.59 2.30
N SER A 25 -10.45 -2.59 3.26
CA SER A 25 -9.31 -1.69 3.29
C SER A 25 -8.14 -2.24 4.10
N LYS A 26 -6.92 -1.97 3.64
CA LYS A 26 -5.69 -2.36 4.35
C LYS A 26 -5.64 -1.77 5.77
N SER A 27 -6.17 -0.56 5.95
CA SER A 27 -6.24 0.13 7.24
C SER A 27 -7.19 -0.50 8.25
N TYR A 28 -8.21 -1.22 7.79
CA TYR A 28 -9.16 -1.90 8.68
C TYR A 28 -8.76 -3.34 8.99
N ASP A 29 -7.67 -3.82 8.39
CA ASP A 29 -7.19 -5.20 8.52
C ASP A 29 -8.28 -6.24 8.19
N ASN A 30 -9.15 -5.89 7.22
CA ASN A 30 -10.28 -6.70 6.79
C ASN A 30 -10.15 -7.16 5.33
N THR A 31 -8.92 -7.23 4.81
CA THR A 31 -8.64 -7.54 3.40
C THR A 31 -8.44 -9.02 3.13
N ILE A 32 -8.78 -9.45 1.91
CA ILE A 32 -8.34 -10.73 1.35
C ILE A 32 -7.20 -10.43 0.36
N PRO A 33 -5.93 -10.81 0.64
CA PRO A 33 -4.83 -10.56 -0.29
C PRO A 33 -5.02 -11.35 -1.59
N LEU A 34 -4.84 -10.68 -2.73
CA LEU A 34 -5.15 -11.25 -4.05
C LEU A 34 -4.38 -12.54 -4.35
N PHE A 35 -3.09 -12.61 -4.00
CA PHE A 35 -2.24 -13.78 -4.28
C PHE A 35 -1.85 -14.55 -3.01
N ALA A 36 -2.73 -14.56 -2.01
CA ALA A 36 -2.55 -15.39 -0.82
C ALA A 36 -2.41 -16.88 -1.22
N PRO A 37 -1.58 -17.67 -0.51
CA PRO A 37 -1.57 -19.12 -0.65
C PRO A 37 -2.97 -19.73 -0.39
N PRO A 38 -3.31 -20.88 -1.00
CA PRO A 38 -4.65 -21.49 -0.88
C PRO A 38 -5.12 -21.64 0.57
N GLU A 39 -4.23 -22.11 1.45
CA GLU A 39 -4.54 -22.30 2.88
C GLU A 39 -4.88 -20.98 3.59
N GLN A 40 -4.14 -19.91 3.27
CA GLN A 40 -4.41 -18.59 3.84
C GLN A 40 -5.71 -18.01 3.30
N LEU A 41 -5.95 -18.14 1.99
CA LEU A 41 -7.20 -17.71 1.35
C LEU A 41 -8.40 -18.40 2.00
N ARG A 42 -8.32 -19.73 2.15
CA ARG A 42 -9.36 -20.53 2.80
C ARG A 42 -9.62 -20.05 4.22
N LYS A 43 -8.57 -19.87 5.03
CA LYS A 43 -8.70 -19.37 6.41
C LYS A 43 -9.40 -18.01 6.46
N LEU A 44 -9.04 -17.08 5.57
CA LEU A 44 -9.63 -15.75 5.53
C LEU A 44 -11.11 -15.80 5.12
N ILE A 45 -11.45 -16.56 4.08
CA ILE A 45 -12.85 -16.73 3.63
C ILE A 45 -13.70 -17.36 4.73
N PHE A 46 -13.17 -18.36 5.43
CA PHE A 46 -13.88 -18.99 6.54
C PHE A 46 -14.03 -18.05 7.75
N GLY A 47 -13.15 -17.05 7.88
CA GLY A 47 -13.21 -16.00 8.87
C GLY A 47 -14.17 -14.85 8.56
N ILE A 48 -14.84 -14.84 7.39
CA ILE A 48 -15.85 -13.81 7.07
C ILE A 48 -16.97 -13.85 8.11
N VAL A 49 -17.32 -12.69 8.66
CA VAL A 49 -18.38 -12.53 9.64
C VAL A 49 -19.73 -12.79 8.97
N THR A 50 -20.51 -13.70 9.57
CA THR A 50 -21.87 -14.08 9.17
C THR A 50 -22.78 -14.02 10.39
N ASP A 51 -24.08 -14.18 10.20
CA ASP A 51 -25.03 -14.27 11.31
C ASP A 51 -25.01 -15.66 12.00
N SER A 52 -25.87 -15.83 13.01
CA SER A 52 -26.00 -17.04 13.81
C SER A 52 -27.11 -17.99 13.33
N LEU A 53 -27.64 -17.83 12.11
CA LEU A 53 -28.69 -18.70 11.58
C LEU A 53 -28.17 -20.13 11.38
N ALA A 54 -28.96 -21.11 11.81
CA ALA A 54 -28.62 -22.52 11.68
C ALA A 54 -28.71 -23.01 10.23
N PRO A 55 -28.05 -24.13 9.87
CA PRO A 55 -28.37 -24.84 8.63
C PRO A 55 -29.86 -25.21 8.58
N GLY A 56 -30.47 -25.09 7.39
CA GLY A 56 -31.90 -25.24 7.15
C GLY A 56 -32.73 -23.98 7.39
N GLN A 57 -32.19 -22.95 8.04
CA GLN A 57 -32.88 -21.66 8.17
C GLN A 57 -32.59 -20.76 6.96
N PRO A 58 -33.63 -20.18 6.32
CA PRO A 58 -33.47 -19.26 5.20
C PRO A 58 -32.59 -18.06 5.53
N LYS A 59 -31.73 -17.66 4.59
CA LYS A 59 -30.75 -16.57 4.72
C LYS A 59 -31.06 -15.44 3.74
N GLN A 60 -30.75 -14.20 4.12
CA GLN A 60 -30.90 -13.04 3.25
C GLN A 60 -29.59 -12.78 2.48
N THR A 61 -29.72 -12.37 1.21
CA THR A 61 -28.58 -11.95 0.38
C THR A 61 -28.22 -10.48 0.61
N GLU A 62 -29.22 -9.65 0.93
CA GLU A 62 -29.02 -8.24 1.24
C GLU A 62 -28.22 -8.07 2.53
N GLY A 63 -27.24 -7.17 2.52
CA GLY A 63 -26.32 -6.98 3.64
C GLY A 63 -25.30 -8.11 3.88
N SER A 64 -25.37 -9.22 3.13
CA SER A 64 -24.42 -10.32 3.28
C SER A 64 -23.10 -10.00 2.59
N ALA A 65 -22.04 -9.79 3.38
CA ALA A 65 -20.69 -9.58 2.87
C ALA A 65 -20.22 -10.76 2.01
N LEU A 66 -20.51 -11.99 2.45
CA LEU A 66 -20.18 -13.22 1.72
C LEU A 66 -20.82 -13.22 0.33
N PHE A 67 -22.12 -12.89 0.25
CA PHE A 67 -22.85 -12.91 -1.02
C PHE A 67 -22.34 -11.83 -1.98
N GLN A 68 -22.07 -10.62 -1.47
CA GLN A 68 -21.51 -9.53 -2.27
C GLN A 68 -20.11 -9.86 -2.82
N ILE A 69 -19.25 -10.48 -2.00
CA ILE A 69 -17.94 -10.93 -2.47
C ILE A 69 -18.13 -12.03 -3.52
N TYR A 70 -19.03 -12.98 -3.31
CA TYR A 70 -19.31 -14.04 -4.30
C TYR A 70 -19.74 -13.45 -5.65
N GLN A 71 -20.67 -12.51 -5.66
CA GLN A 71 -21.14 -11.82 -6.87
C GLN A 71 -20.03 -11.13 -7.67
N ALA A 72 -18.96 -10.69 -7.01
CA ALA A 72 -17.85 -10.03 -7.69
C ALA A 72 -17.01 -10.98 -8.56
N PHE A 73 -17.09 -12.30 -8.30
CA PHE A 73 -16.38 -13.33 -9.07
C PHE A 73 -17.34 -14.23 -9.86
N ALA A 74 -18.60 -14.33 -9.43
CA ALA A 74 -19.58 -15.21 -10.01
C ALA A 74 -20.34 -14.58 -11.18
N SER A 75 -20.79 -15.42 -12.11
CA SER A 75 -21.77 -15.03 -13.13
C SER A 75 -23.13 -14.73 -12.51
N ALA A 76 -24.04 -14.15 -13.31
CA ALA A 76 -25.42 -13.90 -12.88
C ALA A 76 -26.14 -15.21 -12.49
N ASP A 77 -25.91 -16.29 -13.23
CA ASP A 77 -26.54 -17.59 -12.98
C ASP A 77 -26.02 -18.25 -11.70
N GLU A 78 -24.70 -18.21 -11.49
CA GLU A 78 -24.05 -18.68 -10.26
C GLU A 78 -24.54 -17.89 -9.03
N SER A 79 -24.62 -16.56 -9.17
CA SER A 79 -25.13 -15.68 -8.11
C SER A 79 -26.60 -15.98 -7.78
N ALA A 80 -27.43 -16.21 -8.80
CA ALA A 80 -28.82 -16.61 -8.63
C ALA A 80 -28.95 -18.00 -7.99
N ALA A 81 -28.05 -18.93 -8.30
CA ALA A 81 -28.00 -20.25 -7.67
C ALA A 81 -27.67 -20.15 -6.18
N LEU A 82 -26.66 -19.35 -5.80
CA LEU A 82 -26.33 -19.13 -4.40
C LEU A 82 -27.48 -18.42 -3.65
N ALA A 83 -28.15 -17.47 -4.28
CA ALA A 83 -29.33 -16.81 -3.70
C ALA A 83 -30.48 -17.80 -3.42
N ARG A 84 -30.72 -18.75 -4.33
CA ARG A 84 -31.69 -19.85 -4.09
C ARG A 84 -31.24 -20.75 -2.94
N ALA A 85 -29.96 -21.10 -2.87
CA ALA A 85 -29.42 -21.92 -1.79
C ALA A 85 -29.54 -21.22 -0.41
N TYR A 86 -29.35 -19.89 -0.37
CA TYR A 86 -29.61 -19.07 0.81
C TYR A 86 -31.07 -19.17 1.26
N ALA A 87 -32.03 -19.01 0.33
CA ALA A 87 -33.45 -19.14 0.62
C ALA A 87 -33.85 -20.55 1.10
N GLN A 88 -33.16 -21.58 0.62
CA GLN A 88 -33.34 -22.98 1.03
C GLN A 88 -32.60 -23.32 2.34
N GLY A 89 -31.80 -22.41 2.87
CA GLY A 89 -31.15 -22.53 4.17
C GLY A 89 -29.79 -23.21 4.16
N ILE A 90 -28.99 -23.08 3.10
CA ILE A 90 -27.59 -23.54 3.03
C ILE A 90 -26.81 -23.21 4.31
N GLY A 91 -25.94 -24.11 4.78
CA GLY A 91 -25.09 -23.86 5.94
C GLY A 91 -24.00 -22.81 5.64
N TRP A 92 -23.59 -22.02 6.63
CA TRP A 92 -22.53 -21.01 6.44
C TRP A 92 -21.19 -21.60 6.00
N ALA A 93 -20.82 -22.78 6.52
CA ALA A 93 -19.60 -23.48 6.12
C ALA A 93 -19.63 -23.87 4.64
N GLU A 94 -20.78 -24.33 4.14
CA GLU A 94 -20.97 -24.71 2.75
C GLU A 94 -20.98 -23.48 1.83
N ALA A 95 -21.66 -22.40 2.21
CA ALA A 95 -21.62 -21.13 1.48
C ALA A 95 -20.20 -20.55 1.39
N LYS A 96 -19.43 -20.63 2.48
CA LYS A 96 -18.01 -20.23 2.53
C LYS A 96 -17.13 -21.12 1.64
N GLN A 97 -17.44 -22.42 1.57
CA GLN A 97 -16.75 -23.35 0.69
C GLN A 97 -16.99 -23.01 -0.79
N LEU A 98 -18.23 -22.73 -1.19
CA LEU A 98 -18.57 -22.28 -2.55
C LEU A 98 -17.83 -20.99 -2.93
N LEU A 99 -17.74 -20.04 -2.01
CA LEU A 99 -16.98 -18.81 -2.21
C LEU A 99 -15.48 -19.07 -2.40
N TYR A 100 -14.90 -19.92 -1.56
CA TYR A 100 -13.50 -20.31 -1.68
C TYR A 100 -13.21 -20.94 -3.04
N GLU A 101 -14.01 -21.91 -3.46
CA GLU A 101 -13.84 -22.61 -4.73
C GLU A 101 -13.94 -21.67 -5.93
N ARG A 102 -14.93 -20.76 -5.93
CA ARG A 102 -15.10 -19.80 -7.02
C ARG A 102 -13.93 -18.83 -7.13
N ILE A 103 -13.48 -18.26 -6.01
CA ILE A 103 -12.32 -17.34 -6.00
C ILE A 103 -11.05 -18.09 -6.40
N GLU A 104 -10.81 -19.28 -5.83
CA GLU A 104 -9.62 -20.07 -6.11
C GLU A 104 -9.55 -20.47 -7.60
N ALA A 105 -10.68 -20.82 -8.23
CA ALA A 105 -10.73 -21.10 -9.67
C ALA A 105 -10.28 -19.92 -10.55
N GLU A 106 -10.62 -18.69 -10.15
CA GLU A 106 -10.21 -17.46 -10.86
C GLU A 106 -8.74 -17.11 -10.59
N ILE A 107 -8.35 -17.19 -9.33
CA ILE A 107 -7.09 -16.64 -8.84
C ILE A 107 -5.92 -17.61 -9.01
N ALA A 108 -6.15 -18.93 -8.98
CA ALA A 108 -5.08 -19.93 -9.11
C ALA A 108 -4.18 -19.72 -10.36
N PRO A 109 -4.72 -19.56 -11.59
CA PRO A 109 -3.87 -19.32 -12.76
C PRO A 109 -3.12 -17.98 -12.68
N LEU A 110 -3.76 -16.94 -12.14
CA LEU A 110 -3.14 -15.62 -11.96
C LEU A 110 -2.01 -15.65 -10.93
N ARG A 111 -2.22 -16.38 -9.82
CA ARG A 111 -1.21 -16.59 -8.78
C ARG A 111 -0.03 -17.39 -9.30
N ALA A 112 -0.25 -18.41 -10.12
CA ALA A 112 0.84 -19.14 -10.78
C ALA A 112 1.68 -18.21 -11.66
N ARG A 113 1.03 -17.36 -12.48
CA ARG A 113 1.72 -16.36 -13.30
C ARG A 113 2.48 -15.33 -12.46
N TYR A 114 1.87 -14.86 -11.37
CA TYR A 114 2.53 -13.95 -10.43
C TYR A 114 3.81 -14.56 -9.85
N LEU A 115 3.74 -15.81 -9.38
CA LEU A 115 4.90 -16.51 -8.81
C LEU A 115 6.00 -16.76 -9.86
N GLU A 116 5.63 -17.08 -11.10
CA GLU A 116 6.57 -17.21 -12.21
C GLU A 116 7.34 -15.89 -12.45
N LEU A 117 6.63 -14.76 -12.50
CA LEU A 117 7.23 -13.44 -12.68
C LEU A 117 8.11 -13.04 -11.49
N MET A 118 7.72 -13.38 -10.27
CA MET A 118 8.54 -13.14 -9.07
C MET A 118 9.82 -13.98 -9.05
N ALA A 119 9.81 -15.17 -9.65
CA ALA A 119 11.00 -15.98 -9.85
C ALA A 119 11.93 -15.44 -10.96
N ARG A 120 11.43 -14.55 -11.83
CA ARG A 120 12.18 -13.96 -12.95
C ARG A 120 12.14 -12.42 -12.92
N PRO A 121 12.72 -11.78 -11.88
CA PRO A 121 12.62 -10.32 -11.70
C PRO A 121 13.24 -9.52 -12.87
N HIS A 122 14.22 -10.09 -13.59
CA HIS A 122 14.83 -9.44 -14.75
C HIS A 122 13.86 -9.26 -15.92
N GLU A 123 12.91 -10.20 -16.12
CA GLU A 123 11.87 -10.06 -17.14
C GLU A 123 10.92 -8.90 -16.80
N VAL A 124 10.56 -8.78 -15.52
CA VAL A 124 9.72 -7.68 -15.01
C VAL A 124 10.43 -6.34 -15.21
N GLU A 125 11.70 -6.24 -14.84
CA GLU A 125 12.50 -5.03 -15.02
C GLU A 125 12.61 -4.65 -16.51
N ALA A 126 12.87 -5.63 -17.39
CA ALA A 126 12.94 -5.38 -18.83
C ALA A 126 11.62 -4.81 -19.38
N LEU A 127 10.47 -5.34 -18.93
CA LEU A 127 9.15 -4.80 -19.28
C LEU A 127 8.96 -3.36 -18.78
N LEU A 128 9.34 -3.08 -17.53
CA LEU A 128 9.24 -1.75 -16.93
C LEU A 128 10.13 -0.74 -17.67
N GLN A 129 11.36 -1.11 -18.04
CA GLN A 129 12.27 -0.27 -18.82
C GLN A 129 11.74 0.00 -20.24
N ALA A 130 11.16 -1.01 -20.90
CA ALA A 130 10.51 -0.81 -22.20
C ALA A 130 9.32 0.17 -22.10
N GLY A 131 8.51 0.05 -21.04
CA GLY A 131 7.43 0.99 -20.73
C GLY A 131 7.95 2.41 -20.46
N ALA A 132 9.01 2.52 -19.65
CA ALA A 132 9.67 3.80 -19.35
C ALA A 132 10.23 4.46 -20.62
N ALA A 133 10.85 3.70 -21.52
CA ALA A 133 11.32 4.20 -22.81
C ALA A 133 10.16 4.73 -23.67
N LYS A 134 9.03 4.01 -23.73
CA LYS A 134 7.81 4.45 -24.43
C LYS A 134 7.26 5.76 -23.86
N ALA A 135 7.18 5.86 -22.54
CA ALA A 135 6.74 7.08 -21.85
C ALA A 135 7.69 8.26 -22.12
N ARG A 136 9.02 8.05 -22.00
CA ARG A 136 10.05 9.07 -22.23
C ARG A 136 10.01 9.63 -23.66
N ARG A 137 9.76 8.81 -24.68
CA ARG A 137 9.60 9.30 -26.06
C ARG A 137 8.51 10.37 -26.19
N SER A 138 7.45 10.26 -25.40
CA SER A 138 6.34 11.24 -25.39
C SER A 138 6.62 12.43 -24.45
N ALA A 139 7.17 12.14 -23.26
CA ALA A 139 7.39 13.15 -22.22
C ALA A 139 8.57 14.08 -22.54
N THR A 140 9.68 13.57 -23.08
CA THR A 140 10.91 14.35 -23.30
C THR A 140 10.70 15.57 -24.20
N PRO A 141 10.07 15.46 -25.39
CA PRO A 141 9.80 16.63 -26.23
C PRO A 141 8.86 17.64 -25.55
N PHE A 142 7.89 17.16 -24.77
CA PHE A 142 6.96 18.02 -24.04
C PHE A 142 7.68 18.80 -22.93
N VAL A 143 8.50 18.12 -22.12
CA VAL A 143 9.32 18.75 -21.08
C VAL A 143 10.31 19.75 -21.67
N GLN A 144 10.92 19.45 -22.82
CA GLN A 144 11.80 20.42 -23.51
C GLN A 144 11.06 21.71 -23.87
N ARG A 145 9.84 21.60 -24.44
CA ARG A 145 9.00 22.77 -24.74
C ARG A 145 8.64 23.56 -23.47
N LEU A 146 8.32 22.87 -22.38
CA LEU A 146 8.03 23.50 -21.09
C LEU A 146 9.24 24.25 -20.53
N ARG A 147 10.40 23.60 -20.49
CA ARG A 147 11.67 24.20 -20.05
C ARG A 147 11.98 25.46 -20.83
N HIS A 148 11.81 25.42 -22.16
CA HIS A 148 11.99 26.61 -22.98
C HIS A 148 10.98 27.72 -22.64
N ALA A 149 9.69 27.39 -22.46
CA ALA A 149 8.65 28.35 -22.12
C ALA A 149 8.87 29.03 -20.76
N VAL A 150 9.47 28.34 -19.78
CA VAL A 150 9.81 28.89 -18.46
C VAL A 150 11.22 29.49 -18.39
N GLY A 151 11.91 29.63 -19.52
CA GLY A 151 13.23 30.28 -19.61
C GLY A 151 14.43 29.38 -19.30
N LEU A 152 14.23 28.09 -19.03
CA LEU A 152 15.31 27.09 -18.85
C LEU A 152 15.82 26.61 -20.21
N ARG A 153 16.49 27.51 -20.95
CA ARG A 153 17.04 27.28 -22.28
C ARG A 153 18.50 27.70 -22.39
N PRO A 154 19.29 27.12 -23.32
CA PRO A 154 20.65 27.58 -23.58
C PRO A 154 20.69 29.06 -23.96
N LEU A 155 21.60 29.84 -23.35
CA LEU A 155 21.75 31.27 -23.62
C LEU A 155 22.29 31.56 -25.03
N VAL A 156 23.05 30.62 -25.60
CA VAL A 156 23.54 30.68 -26.98
C VAL A 156 22.42 30.64 -28.03
N ALA A 157 21.23 30.11 -27.70
CA ALA A 157 20.07 30.14 -28.59
C ALA A 157 19.38 31.52 -28.64
N ALA A 158 19.66 32.41 -27.68
CA ALA A 158 19.07 33.75 -27.62
C ALA A 158 19.79 34.78 -28.53
N GLY A 159 21.00 34.46 -29.02
CA GLY A 159 21.81 35.37 -29.85
C GLY A 159 21.47 35.37 -31.35
N ALA A 160 20.76 34.36 -31.86
CA ALA A 160 20.49 34.22 -33.30
C ALA A 160 19.28 35.01 -33.81
N LEU A 161 18.46 35.59 -32.91
CA LEU A 161 17.30 36.42 -33.28
C LEU A 161 17.62 37.92 -33.34
N GLY A 162 18.89 38.32 -33.16
CA GLY A 162 19.33 39.72 -33.18
C GLY A 162 20.07 40.18 -34.44
N VAL A 163 20.31 39.31 -35.42
CA VAL A 163 21.09 39.67 -36.63
C VAL A 163 20.40 39.13 -37.88
N VAL A 164 19.28 39.75 -38.26
CA VAL A 164 18.84 39.73 -39.67
C VAL A 164 18.42 41.14 -40.07
N ALA A 165 19.41 42.00 -40.24
CA ALA A 165 19.28 43.20 -41.07
C ALA A 165 20.60 43.43 -41.82
N SER A 166 20.48 43.41 -43.15
CA SER A 166 21.40 43.89 -44.18
C SER A 166 22.52 42.97 -44.71
N ALA A 167 22.54 42.93 -46.06
CA ALA A 167 23.53 42.39 -47.00
C ALA A 167 23.66 40.86 -47.08
N GLY A 168 23.59 40.19 -48.22
CA GLY A 168 23.78 40.65 -49.59
C GLY A 168 24.90 39.84 -50.26
N ALA A 169 24.51 38.74 -50.91
CA ALA A 169 25.10 38.15 -52.12
C ALA A 169 26.46 37.38 -52.10
N VAL A 170 26.39 36.24 -52.82
CA VAL A 170 27.41 35.52 -53.64
C VAL A 170 28.40 34.54 -52.98
N GLY A 171 28.40 33.29 -53.46
CA GLY A 171 29.67 32.63 -53.85
C GLY A 171 30.02 31.24 -53.28
N SER A 172 29.78 30.20 -54.09
CA SER A 172 30.58 28.97 -54.34
C SER A 172 30.96 27.96 -53.23
N ALA A 173 30.44 26.74 -53.43
CA ALA A 173 31.10 25.43 -53.54
C ALA A 173 32.44 25.13 -52.82
N GLY A 174 32.49 23.98 -52.13
CA GLY A 174 33.72 23.30 -51.72
C GLY A 174 33.47 22.01 -50.94
N SER A 175 33.86 20.89 -51.53
CA SER A 175 33.74 19.48 -51.12
C SER A 175 34.86 18.98 -50.18
N GLY A 176 34.64 17.84 -49.50
CA GLY A 176 35.67 16.93 -48.96
C GLY A 176 35.37 16.50 -47.52
N ALA A 177 34.92 15.28 -47.21
CA ALA A 177 35.52 13.94 -47.30
C ALA A 177 36.37 13.50 -46.08
N ALA A 178 35.90 12.41 -45.47
CA ALA A 178 36.64 11.21 -45.02
C ALA A 178 37.31 11.07 -43.62
N ALA A 179 37.26 9.79 -43.20
CA ALA A 179 38.02 9.00 -42.22
C ALA A 179 37.54 9.04 -40.73
N ALA A 180 37.12 7.95 -40.05
CA ALA A 180 37.52 6.52 -39.94
C ALA A 180 38.56 6.21 -38.83
N GLY A 181 38.38 5.05 -38.16
CA GLY A 181 39.27 4.42 -37.17
C GLY A 181 38.67 4.38 -35.76
N ASP A 182 38.15 3.25 -35.23
CA ASP A 182 38.84 2.03 -34.73
C ASP A 182 39.73 2.37 -33.51
N ASP A 183 39.88 1.64 -32.42
CA ASP A 183 39.49 0.35 -31.86
C ASP A 183 39.73 0.50 -30.33
N ASP A 184 39.07 -0.26 -29.47
CA ASP A 184 39.76 -1.10 -28.47
C ASP A 184 38.79 -1.76 -27.48
N ALA A 185 38.94 -3.09 -27.44
CA ALA A 185 38.33 -4.01 -26.51
C ALA A 185 39.23 -4.19 -25.29
N ALA A 186 38.64 -4.36 -24.11
CA ALA A 186 39.26 -5.15 -23.05
C ALA A 186 38.21 -5.70 -22.08
N ALA A 187 38.01 -7.00 -22.17
CA ALA A 187 37.36 -7.84 -21.17
C ALA A 187 38.28 -8.04 -19.96
N LEU A 188 37.71 -8.20 -18.76
CA LEU A 188 38.27 -9.11 -17.75
C LEU A 188 37.16 -9.74 -16.92
N ALA A 189 37.30 -11.05 -16.77
CA ALA A 189 36.41 -12.00 -16.13
C ALA A 189 36.86 -12.34 -14.68
N GLY A 190 35.97 -12.98 -13.94
CA GLY A 190 36.21 -13.73 -12.69
C GLY A 190 34.93 -13.76 -11.86
N GLY A 191 34.24 -14.88 -11.58
CA GLY A 191 34.65 -16.27 -11.49
C GLY A 191 34.74 -16.68 -10.02
N GLY A 192 33.69 -17.28 -9.47
CA GLY A 192 33.68 -17.79 -8.09
C GLY A 192 32.41 -18.57 -7.72
N MET A 193 32.44 -19.89 -7.91
CA MET A 193 31.49 -20.87 -7.38
C MET A 193 31.73 -21.14 -5.89
N ALA A 194 30.65 -21.30 -5.09
CA ALA A 194 30.52 -22.37 -4.10
C ALA A 194 29.10 -22.41 -3.48
N ALA A 195 28.49 -23.60 -3.45
CA ALA A 195 27.38 -24.00 -2.57
C ALA A 195 27.93 -25.11 -1.61
N PRO A 196 27.20 -25.71 -0.64
CA PRO A 196 25.79 -25.55 -0.23
C PRO A 196 25.50 -25.60 1.31
N ALA A 197 24.19 -25.45 1.64
CA ALA A 197 23.41 -26.05 2.76
C ALA A 197 23.57 -25.59 4.25
N ALA A 198 22.47 -25.10 4.85
CA ALA A 198 21.92 -25.56 6.15
C ALA A 198 20.56 -24.90 6.47
N ALA A 199 19.61 -25.70 6.96
CA ALA A 199 18.28 -25.29 7.41
C ALA A 199 18.35 -24.47 8.71
N ASN A 200 17.45 -23.50 8.91
CA ASN A 200 17.24 -22.89 10.23
C ASN A 200 15.80 -22.42 10.46
N ALA A 201 15.28 -22.74 11.65
CA ALA A 201 13.94 -22.45 12.16
C ALA A 201 13.70 -20.94 12.36
N PRO A 202 12.45 -20.45 12.40
CA PRO A 202 12.19 -19.01 12.51
C PRO A 202 12.48 -18.50 13.93
N ALA A 203 13.50 -17.65 14.05
CA ALA A 203 13.71 -16.82 15.22
C ALA A 203 12.62 -15.73 15.30
N SER A 204 11.98 -15.59 16.45
CA SER A 204 11.01 -14.54 16.73
C SER A 204 11.69 -13.18 16.76
N LYS A 205 11.30 -12.30 15.84
CA LYS A 205 11.71 -10.88 15.88
C LYS A 205 11.13 -10.22 17.14
N PRO A 206 11.90 -9.37 17.86
CA PRO A 206 11.35 -8.63 18.98
C PRO A 206 10.22 -7.73 18.48
N ALA A 207 9.02 -7.90 19.03
CA ALA A 207 7.87 -7.07 18.69
C ALA A 207 8.13 -5.63 19.17
N LEU A 208 7.92 -4.65 18.29
CA LEU A 208 8.06 -3.23 18.64
C LEU A 208 6.79 -2.75 19.36
N PRO A 209 6.89 -1.73 20.22
CA PRO A 209 5.73 -1.01 20.74
C PRO A 209 4.86 -0.47 19.60
N SER A 210 3.56 -0.30 19.83
CA SER A 210 2.64 0.10 18.75
C SER A 210 1.61 1.12 19.21
N PHE A 211 1.28 2.05 18.30
CA PHE A 211 0.16 2.97 18.47
C PHE A 211 -1.08 2.42 17.77
N LYS A 212 -2.20 2.39 18.49
CA LYS A 212 -3.51 2.10 17.93
C LYS A 212 -4.43 3.30 18.11
N GLN A 213 -4.84 3.91 17.00
CA GLN A 213 -5.85 4.95 16.97
C GLN A 213 -7.23 4.31 16.78
N TYR A 214 -8.23 4.84 17.46
CA TYR A 214 -9.60 4.35 17.41
C TYR A 214 -10.59 5.51 17.57
N ARG A 215 -11.86 5.24 17.22
CA ARG A 215 -12.95 6.19 17.37
C ARG A 215 -13.81 5.77 18.56
N GLU A 216 -14.05 6.69 19.47
CA GLU A 216 -14.93 6.48 20.61
C GLU A 216 -16.41 6.49 20.14
N PRO A 217 -17.35 5.89 20.90
CA PRO A 217 -18.77 5.88 20.56
C PRO A 217 -19.40 7.27 20.37
N ASP A 218 -18.82 8.29 21.00
CA ASP A 218 -19.20 9.71 20.87
C ASP A 218 -18.73 10.37 19.56
N GLY A 219 -18.04 9.60 18.71
CA GLY A 219 -17.54 10.04 17.42
C GLY A 219 -16.18 10.75 17.47
N ARG A 220 -15.57 10.89 18.65
CA ARG A 220 -14.25 11.51 18.85
C ARG A 220 -13.11 10.52 18.65
N PHE A 221 -11.88 11.03 18.55
CA PHE A 221 -10.70 10.24 18.21
C PHE A 221 -9.80 10.04 19.42
N ALA A 222 -9.37 8.82 19.71
CA ALA A 222 -8.43 8.53 20.78
C ALA A 222 -7.34 7.58 20.29
N PHE A 223 -6.25 7.48 21.05
CA PHE A 223 -5.21 6.51 20.77
C PHE A 223 -4.67 5.87 22.04
N LYS A 224 -4.06 4.71 21.87
CA LYS A 224 -3.29 4.03 22.92
C LYS A 224 -1.93 3.58 22.41
N LEU A 225 -0.94 3.65 23.27
CA LEU A 225 0.39 3.06 23.10
C LEU A 225 0.43 1.78 23.91
N THR A 226 0.76 0.67 23.25
CA THR A 226 1.02 -0.60 23.92
C THR A 226 2.47 -1.04 23.72
N ASP A 227 3.02 -1.75 24.69
CA ASP A 227 4.32 -2.40 24.54
C ASP A 227 4.26 -3.60 23.59
N ALA A 228 5.41 -4.26 23.42
CA ALA A 228 5.59 -5.48 22.63
C ALA A 228 4.70 -6.66 23.06
N ARG A 229 4.23 -6.66 24.31
CA ARG A 229 3.42 -7.71 24.94
C ARG A 229 1.94 -7.34 24.99
N GLY A 230 1.55 -6.18 24.44
CA GLY A 230 0.19 -5.68 24.44
C GLY A 230 -0.23 -4.96 25.73
N GLN A 231 0.70 -4.71 26.66
CA GLN A 231 0.44 -3.95 27.88
C GLN A 231 0.24 -2.46 27.53
N LEU A 232 -0.83 -1.87 28.07
CA LEU A 232 -1.13 -0.45 27.90
C LEU A 232 -0.11 0.40 28.65
N LEU A 233 0.60 1.27 27.93
CA LEU A 233 1.57 2.20 28.51
C LEU A 233 1.01 3.62 28.60
N LEU A 234 0.23 4.03 27.60
CA LEU A 234 -0.31 5.38 27.52
C LEU A 234 -1.62 5.39 26.73
N GLN A 235 -2.60 6.16 27.19
CA GLN A 235 -3.90 6.35 26.55
C GLN A 235 -4.20 7.84 26.47
N SER A 236 -4.71 8.30 25.32
CA SER A 236 -5.16 9.68 25.18
C SER A 236 -6.60 9.85 25.63
N LEU A 237 -6.94 11.06 26.08
CA LEU A 237 -8.32 11.55 26.05
C LEU A 237 -8.78 11.73 24.59
N SER A 238 -10.09 11.93 24.41
CA SER A 238 -10.69 12.03 23.09
C SER A 238 -10.47 13.41 22.46
N PHE A 239 -10.00 13.42 21.21
CA PHE A 239 -9.74 14.59 20.38
C PHE A 239 -10.93 14.87 19.45
N ALA A 240 -11.11 16.15 19.10
CA ALA A 240 -12.19 16.59 18.22
C ALA A 240 -11.96 16.12 16.77
N THR A 241 -10.71 16.12 16.31
CA THR A 241 -10.35 15.76 14.94
C THR A 241 -9.31 14.63 14.89
N PRO A 242 -9.29 13.82 13.82
CA PRO A 242 -8.27 12.77 13.67
C PRO A 242 -6.87 13.36 13.47
N GLN A 243 -6.79 14.59 12.97
CA GLN A 243 -5.55 15.32 12.72
C GLN A 243 -4.86 15.74 14.04
N GLU A 244 -5.63 16.21 15.03
CA GLU A 244 -5.10 16.51 16.38
C GLU A 244 -4.49 15.27 17.04
N ALA A 245 -5.21 14.14 17.00
CA ALA A 245 -4.71 12.88 17.53
C ALA A 245 -3.42 12.43 16.82
N ALA A 246 -3.35 12.57 15.50
CA ALA A 246 -2.15 12.25 14.73
C ALA A 246 -0.96 13.18 15.05
N GLN A 247 -1.21 14.48 15.24
CA GLN A 247 -0.18 15.45 15.65
C GLN A 247 0.36 15.15 17.06
N ALA A 248 -0.50 14.78 18.00
CA ALA A 248 -0.09 14.36 19.34
C ALA A 248 0.80 13.11 19.28
N ILE A 249 0.43 12.10 18.49
CA ILE A 249 1.26 10.90 18.27
C ILE A 249 2.60 11.28 17.64
N ALA A 250 2.63 12.17 16.65
CA ALA A 250 3.86 12.59 15.99
C ALA A 250 4.83 13.29 16.97
N ARG A 251 4.31 14.16 17.84
CA ARG A 251 5.11 14.82 18.89
C ARG A 251 5.66 13.83 19.91
N LEU A 252 4.82 12.92 20.41
CA LEU A 252 5.26 11.87 21.33
C LEU A 252 6.35 10.99 20.72
N LYS A 253 6.19 10.61 19.45
CA LYS A 253 7.23 9.86 18.71
C LYS A 253 8.50 10.66 18.55
N ALA A 254 8.46 11.97 18.33
CA ALA A 254 9.67 12.78 18.15
C ALA A 254 10.43 13.05 19.46
N ALA A 255 9.71 13.49 20.49
CA ALA A 255 10.31 14.04 21.70
C ALA A 255 10.28 13.08 22.91
N GLY A 256 9.36 12.12 22.96
CA GLY A 256 9.06 11.33 24.16
C GLY A 256 7.91 11.92 24.98
N TYR A 257 7.47 11.18 25.99
CA TYR A 257 6.40 11.58 26.91
C TYR A 257 6.86 12.66 27.88
N SER A 258 8.02 12.48 28.53
CA SER A 258 8.53 13.45 29.52
C SER A 258 8.87 14.81 28.92
N ALA A 259 9.16 14.86 27.61
CA ALA A 259 9.48 16.08 26.87
C ALA A 259 8.25 16.84 26.33
N CYS A 260 7.03 16.32 26.56
CA CYS A 260 5.77 16.91 26.08
C CYS A 260 4.80 17.24 27.24
N PRO A 261 5.15 18.15 28.17
CA PRO A 261 4.29 18.52 29.30
C PRO A 261 2.93 19.09 28.87
N GLU A 262 2.85 19.70 27.69
CA GLU A 262 1.63 20.23 27.11
C GLU A 262 0.60 19.14 26.76
N LEU A 263 1.04 17.90 26.59
CA LEU A 263 0.15 16.76 26.30
C LEU A 263 -0.27 16.01 27.56
N HIS A 264 0.37 16.24 28.72
CA HIS A 264 0.04 15.52 29.96
C HIS A 264 -1.42 15.67 30.41
N PRO A 265 -2.10 16.83 30.28
CA PRO A 265 -3.52 16.95 30.64
C PRO A 265 -4.46 16.09 29.79
N VAL A 266 -4.02 15.70 28.58
CA VAL A 266 -4.80 14.91 27.63
C VAL A 266 -4.31 13.48 27.51
N LEU A 267 -3.39 13.04 28.37
CA LEU A 267 -2.81 11.72 28.35
C LEU A 267 -2.90 11.07 29.74
N GLN A 268 -3.20 9.78 29.77
CA GLN A 268 -3.23 8.95 30.97
C GLN A 268 -2.18 7.85 30.83
N LEU A 269 -1.31 7.75 31.83
CA LEU A 269 -0.32 6.67 31.91
C LEU A 269 -1.00 5.37 32.35
N GLY A 270 -0.68 4.27 31.68
CA GLY A 270 -1.20 2.95 31.96
C GLY A 270 -0.47 2.30 33.14
N ALA A 271 -0.97 2.50 34.36
CA ALA A 271 -0.67 1.65 35.51
C ALA A 271 -1.93 1.50 36.36
N GLY A 272 -2.41 0.27 36.54
CA GLY A 272 -3.52 -0.01 37.42
C GLY A 272 -3.20 0.45 38.84
N THR A 273 -4.10 1.26 39.41
CA THR A 273 -4.18 1.75 40.80
C THR A 273 -3.34 2.99 41.17
N ALA A 274 -4.04 3.91 41.84
CA ALA A 274 -3.65 5.27 42.18
C ALA A 274 -2.58 5.35 43.29
N SER A 275 -1.30 5.35 42.93
CA SER A 275 -0.22 5.74 43.83
C SER A 275 0.84 6.60 43.12
N PRO A 276 1.28 7.73 43.69
CA PRO A 276 2.22 8.67 43.07
C PRO A 276 3.64 8.09 42.86
N ALA A 277 4.01 7.03 43.56
CA ALA A 277 5.30 6.34 43.37
C ALA A 277 5.37 5.49 42.08
N VAL A 278 4.22 5.14 41.50
CA VAL A 278 4.12 4.33 40.26
C VAL A 278 4.10 5.21 39.00
N GLY A 279 3.74 6.50 39.14
CA GLY A 279 3.69 7.46 38.02
C GLY A 279 5.04 7.68 37.33
N ALA A 280 6.13 7.71 38.10
CA ALA A 280 7.49 7.85 37.56
C ALA A 280 7.91 6.60 36.75
N GLY A 281 7.58 5.40 37.24
CA GLY A 281 7.85 4.14 36.52
C GLY A 281 7.03 4.01 35.23
N ALA A 282 5.76 4.45 35.25
CA ALA A 282 4.91 4.42 34.06
C ALA A 282 5.36 5.43 32.99
N ALA A 283 5.78 6.63 33.40
CA ALA A 283 6.35 7.63 32.49
C ALA A 283 7.65 7.12 31.85
N GLN A 284 8.53 6.49 32.63
CA GLN A 284 9.78 5.92 32.14
C GLN A 284 9.54 4.76 31.16
N ALA A 285 8.54 3.92 31.41
CA ALA A 285 8.15 2.85 30.49
C ALA A 285 7.57 3.39 29.17
N ALA A 286 6.77 4.45 29.23
CA ALA A 286 6.26 5.14 28.03
C ALA A 286 7.41 5.78 27.22
N ASP A 287 8.36 6.45 27.87
CA ASP A 287 9.52 7.04 27.20
C ASP A 287 10.44 5.98 26.57
N ALA A 288 10.68 4.86 27.25
CA ALA A 288 11.45 3.75 26.70
C ALA A 288 10.78 3.16 25.44
N ALA A 289 9.45 3.01 25.45
CA ALA A 289 8.71 2.54 24.27
C ALA A 289 8.75 3.55 23.10
N LEU A 290 8.68 4.85 23.40
CA LEU A 290 8.79 5.91 22.39
C LEU A 290 10.21 6.02 21.83
N ALA A 291 11.24 5.79 22.65
CA ALA A 291 12.63 5.68 22.19
C ALA A 291 12.81 4.48 21.23
N ALA A 292 12.31 3.30 21.58
CA ALA A 292 12.37 2.12 20.72
C ALA A 292 11.66 2.33 19.37
N LEU A 293 10.54 3.08 19.37
CA LEU A 293 9.84 3.45 18.14
C LEU A 293 10.62 4.44 17.25
N ARG A 294 11.48 5.29 17.83
CA ARG A 294 12.35 6.20 17.09
C ARG A 294 13.54 5.49 16.46
N GLU A 295 14.16 4.59 17.21
CA GLU A 295 15.31 3.83 16.73
C GLU A 295 14.95 2.87 15.58
N ALA A 296 13.69 2.45 15.51
CA ALA A 296 13.18 1.56 14.48
C ALA A 296 12.61 2.28 13.22
N ALA A 297 12.51 3.61 13.22
CA ALA A 297 11.94 4.42 12.14
C ALA A 297 13.03 4.99 11.22
#